data_AF-A0A3B9L4N8-F1
#
_entry.id   AF-A0A3B9L4N8-F1
#
_cell.length_a   1.000
_cell.length_b   1.000
_cell.length_c   1.000
_cell.angle_alpha   90.00
_cell.angle_beta   90.00
_cell.angle_gamma   90.00
#
_symmetry.space_group_name_H-M   'P 1'
#
loop_
_entity.id
_entity.type
_entity.pdbx_description
1 polymer ?
#
loop_
_entity_poly.entity_id
_entity_poly.type
_entity_poly.pdbx_seq_one_letter_code
_entity_poly.pdbx_strand_id
1 'polypeptide(L)'
;MARENLDQMRQMIAQAAARMMAEDGIHDFAYAKKKAGRQLGVSENSALPTNAEVEEEIRLYHQIYSADEQPQELHKLRRAALATMQLFERFNPHLTGCVLEGTAGRF
;
A
#
# COMPACT_ATOMS: atom_id res chain seq x y z
N MET A 1 15.46 -23.72 6.07
CA MET A 1 14.35 -24.62 5.70
C MET A 1 13.01 -24.13 6.23
N ALA A 2 12.59 -24.39 7.49
CA ALA A 2 11.24 -24.00 7.96
C ALA A 2 11.01 -22.47 8.07
N ARG A 3 12.02 -21.71 8.51
CA ARG A 3 11.94 -20.25 8.62
C ARG A 3 11.89 -19.54 7.25
N GLU A 4 12.70 -20.00 6.30
CA GLU A 4 12.69 -19.50 4.91
C GLU A 4 11.33 -19.71 4.24
N ASN A 5 10.68 -20.85 4.49
CA ASN A 5 9.37 -21.16 3.92
C ASN A 5 8.27 -20.24 4.48
N LEU A 6 8.37 -19.88 5.77
CA LEU A 6 7.48 -18.89 6.39
C LEU A 6 7.71 -17.47 5.85
N ASP A 7 8.96 -17.09 5.63
CA ASP A 7 9.31 -15.77 5.08
C ASP A 7 8.85 -15.64 3.62
N GLN A 8 9.02 -16.70 2.81
CA GLN A 8 8.48 -16.76 1.45
C GLN A 8 6.94 -16.68 1.44
N MET A 9 6.27 -17.41 2.32
CA MET A 9 4.81 -17.36 2.43
C MET A 9 4.32 -15.96 2.83
N ARG A 10 4.98 -15.33 3.80
CA ARG A 10 4.69 -13.95 4.23
C ARG A 10 4.81 -12.97 3.06
N GLN A 11 5.87 -13.10 2.25
CA GLN A 11 6.09 -12.27 1.07
C GLN A 11 4.99 -12.47 0.02
N MET A 12 4.59 -13.71 -0.27
CA MET A 12 3.48 -13.99 -1.19
C MET A 12 2.17 -13.37 -0.72
N ILE A 13 1.88 -13.41 0.58
CA ILE A 13 0.70 -12.76 1.16
C ILE A 13 0.80 -11.24 1.00
N ALA A 14 1.98 -10.64 1.21
CA ALA A 14 2.19 -9.20 1.05
C ALA A 14 1.94 -8.76 -0.40
N GLN A 15 2.46 -9.50 -1.37
CA GLN A 15 2.24 -9.24 -2.80
C GLN A 15 0.77 -9.36 -3.20
N ALA A 16 0.09 -10.42 -2.75
CA ALA A 16 -1.34 -10.62 -3.03
C ALA A 16 -2.20 -9.53 -2.38
N ALA A 17 -1.88 -9.12 -1.15
CA ALA A 17 -2.55 -8.02 -0.47
C ALA A 17 -2.30 -6.69 -1.20
N ALA A 18 -1.07 -6.41 -1.59
CA ALA A 18 -0.71 -5.20 -2.33
C ALA A 18 -1.47 -5.09 -3.65
N ARG A 19 -1.56 -6.19 -4.41
CA ARG A 19 -2.34 -6.25 -5.63
C ARG A 19 -3.83 -5.96 -5.40
N MET A 20 -4.44 -6.57 -4.37
CA MET A 20 -5.83 -6.27 -3.99
C MET A 20 -6.04 -4.81 -3.62
N MET A 21 -5.09 -4.20 -2.91
CA MET A 21 -5.20 -2.79 -2.53
C MET A 21 -5.03 -1.85 -3.73
N ALA A 22 -4.16 -2.20 -4.68
CA ALA A 22 -3.90 -1.40 -5.88
C ALA A 22 -4.97 -1.58 -6.98
N GLU A 23 -5.52 -2.79 -7.17
CA GLU A 23 -6.51 -3.11 -8.22
C GLU A 23 -7.96 -3.06 -7.72
N ASP A 24 -8.26 -3.66 -6.55
CA ASP A 24 -9.64 -3.83 -6.06
C ASP A 24 -10.14 -2.64 -5.21
N GLY A 25 -9.32 -1.60 -5.00
CA GLY A 25 -9.66 -0.45 -4.16
C GLY A 25 -9.83 -0.79 -2.68
N ILE A 26 -9.19 -1.86 -2.21
CA ILE A 26 -9.22 -2.24 -0.79
C ILE A 26 -8.26 -1.32 -0.02
N HIS A 27 -8.79 -0.51 0.91
CA HIS A 27 -7.95 0.39 1.73
C HIS A 27 -7.63 -0.16 3.13
N ASP A 28 -8.34 -1.20 3.58
CA ASP A 28 -8.11 -1.82 4.89
C ASP A 28 -7.04 -2.93 4.79
N PHE A 29 -5.85 -2.64 5.33
CA PHE A 29 -4.73 -3.58 5.42
C PHE A 29 -5.09 -4.88 6.15
N ALA A 30 -5.85 -4.83 7.24
CA ALA A 30 -6.19 -6.01 8.01
C ALA A 30 -7.13 -6.92 7.20
N TYR A 31 -8.07 -6.32 6.47
CA TYR A 31 -8.92 -7.04 5.54
C TYR A 31 -8.12 -7.63 4.37
N ALA A 32 -7.27 -6.83 3.71
CA ALA A 32 -6.44 -7.27 2.59
C ALA A 32 -5.55 -8.45 2.95
N LYS A 33 -4.80 -8.37 4.06
CA LYS A 33 -3.91 -9.43 4.53
C LYS A 33 -4.64 -10.72 4.87
N LYS A 34 -5.80 -10.63 5.54
CA LYS A 34 -6.61 -11.80 5.87
C LYS A 34 -7.21 -12.43 4.62
N LYS A 35 -7.68 -11.64 3.66
CA LYS A 35 -8.22 -12.11 2.38
C LYS A 35 -7.12 -12.81 1.56
N ALA A 36 -5.94 -12.20 1.47
CA ALA A 36 -4.77 -12.77 0.80
C ALA A 36 -4.29 -14.07 1.46
N GLY A 37 -4.15 -14.10 2.79
CA GLY A 37 -3.78 -15.31 3.53
C GLY A 37 -4.75 -16.47 3.31
N ARG A 38 -6.07 -16.19 3.33
CA ARG A 38 -7.10 -17.21 3.05
C ARG A 38 -6.99 -17.78 1.63
N GLN A 39 -6.71 -16.94 0.62
CA GLN A 39 -6.54 -17.40 -0.76
C GLN A 39 -5.31 -18.29 -0.93
N LEU A 40 -4.27 -18.07 -0.12
CA LEU A 40 -3.04 -18.86 -0.12
C LEU A 40 -3.08 -20.06 0.85
N GLY A 41 -4.24 -20.37 1.44
CA GLY A 41 -4.41 -21.52 2.34
C GLY A 41 -3.80 -21.32 3.74
N VAL A 42 -3.48 -20.08 4.12
CA VAL A 42 -2.88 -19.75 5.43
C VAL A 42 -3.99 -19.37 6.41
N SER A 43 -4.17 -20.21 7.44
CA SER A 43 -5.12 -19.96 8.53
C SER A 43 -4.51 -19.28 9.75
N GLU A 44 -3.18 -19.31 9.89
CA GLU A 44 -2.49 -18.75 11.05
C GLU A 44 -2.10 -17.28 10.87
N ASN A 45 -2.32 -16.48 11.92
CA ASN A 45 -1.88 -15.09 11.97
C ASN A 45 -0.34 -14.93 12.00
N SER A 46 0.41 -15.99 12.30
CA SER A 46 1.88 -15.97 12.41
C SER A 46 2.59 -15.68 11.09
N ALA A 47 1.92 -16.00 9.97
CA ALA A 47 2.43 -15.80 8.61
C ALA A 47 1.91 -14.52 7.94
N LEU A 48 1.08 -13.72 8.60
CA LEU A 48 0.59 -12.46 8.04
C LEU A 48 1.69 -11.38 8.05
N PRO A 49 1.83 -10.59 6.97
CA PRO A 49 2.79 -9.50 6.92
C PRO A 49 2.37 -8.31 7.80
N THR A 50 3.33 -7.45 8.07
CA THR A 50 3.14 -6.13 8.66
C THR A 50 2.52 -5.18 7.62
N ASN A 51 1.97 -4.04 8.07
CA ASN A 51 1.45 -3.05 7.13
C ASN A 51 2.57 -2.44 6.27
N ALA A 52 3.74 -2.20 6.87
CA ALA A 52 4.91 -1.68 6.17
C ALA A 52 5.38 -2.61 5.02
N GLU A 53 5.36 -3.93 5.23
CA GLU A 53 5.68 -4.90 4.17
C GLU A 53 4.67 -4.83 3.01
N VAL A 54 3.37 -4.66 3.32
CA VAL A 54 2.34 -4.51 2.28
C VAL A 54 2.48 -3.17 1.55
N GLU A 55 2.75 -2.08 2.26
CA GLU A 55 2.99 -0.75 1.67
C GLU A 55 4.18 -0.77 0.69
N GLU A 56 5.25 -1.47 1.05
CA GLU A 56 6.42 -1.61 0.16
C GLU A 56 6.08 -2.41 -1.09
N GLU A 57 5.33 -3.51 -0.96
CA GLU A 57 4.87 -4.26 -2.13
C GLU A 57 3.88 -3.45 -3.00
N ILE A 58 3.06 -2.58 -2.42
CA ILE A 58 2.20 -1.64 -3.19
C ILE A 58 3.07 -0.66 -3.98
N ARG A 59 4.12 -0.12 -3.34
CA ARG A 59 5.08 0.79 -4.00
C ARG A 59 5.76 0.10 -5.17
N LEU A 60 6.27 -1.12 -4.97
CA LEU A 60 6.89 -1.93 -6.01
C LEU A 60 5.91 -2.27 -7.13
N TYR A 61 4.67 -2.64 -6.79
CA TYR A 61 3.62 -2.91 -7.75
C TYR A 61 3.40 -1.72 -8.69
N HIS A 62 3.23 -0.52 -8.14
CA HIS A 62 3.05 0.65 -8.99
C HIS A 62 4.30 1.02 -9.79
N GLN A 63 5.51 0.80 -9.27
CA GLN A 63 6.73 0.99 -10.05
C GLN A 63 6.79 0.06 -11.26
N ILE A 64 6.28 -1.17 -11.15
CA ILE A 64 6.29 -2.14 -12.25
C ILE A 64 5.16 -1.86 -13.24
N TYR A 65 3.94 -1.61 -12.75
CA TYR A 65 2.72 -1.59 -13.57
C TYR A 65 2.22 -0.18 -13.92
N SER A 66 2.77 0.87 -13.31
CA SER A 66 2.30 2.25 -13.47
C SER A 66 3.44 3.28 -13.48
N ALA A 67 4.64 2.85 -13.87
CA ALA A 67 5.88 3.63 -13.78
C ALA A 67 5.77 5.05 -14.38
N ASP A 68 5.06 5.20 -15.51
CA ASP A 68 4.98 6.47 -16.23
C ASP A 68 3.83 7.37 -15.75
N GLU A 69 2.74 6.78 -15.27
CA GLU A 69 1.51 7.51 -14.90
C GLU A 69 1.46 7.87 -13.41
N GLN A 70 1.89 6.95 -12.54
CA GLN A 70 1.77 7.10 -11.09
C GLN A 70 2.57 8.31 -10.55
N PRO A 71 3.82 8.58 -10.98
CA PRO A 71 4.56 9.74 -10.49
C PRO A 71 3.87 11.07 -10.84
N GLN A 72 3.23 11.13 -12.00
CA GLN A 72 2.52 12.32 -12.47
C GLN A 72 1.24 12.57 -11.67
N GLU A 73 0.44 11.53 -11.44
CA GLU A 73 -0.77 11.63 -10.61
C GLU A 73 -0.44 11.95 -9.16
N LEU A 74 0.56 11.29 -8.58
CA LEU A 74 1.04 11.58 -7.23
C LEU A 74 1.53 13.03 -7.10
N HIS A 75 2.23 13.54 -8.12
CA HIS A 75 2.63 14.94 -8.16
C HIS A 75 1.42 15.87 -8.16
N LYS A 76 0.39 15.61 -8.98
CA LYS A 76 -0.86 16.39 -9.01
C LYS A 76 -1.53 16.42 -7.64
N LEU A 77 -1.68 15.26 -6.99
CA LEU A 77 -2.29 15.15 -5.65
C LEU A 77 -1.47 15.92 -4.61
N ARG A 78 -0.15 15.80 -4.63
CA ARG A 78 0.73 16.55 -3.72
C ARG A 78 0.67 18.06 -3.95
N ARG A 79 0.45 18.53 -5.17
CA ARG A 79 0.26 19.96 -5.45
C ARG A 79 -1.09 20.47 -4.94
N ALA A 80 -2.16 19.70 -5.10
CA ALA A 80 -3.46 20.03 -4.53
C ALA A 80 -3.42 20.06 -2.98
N ALA A 81 -2.76 19.07 -2.37
CA ALA A 81 -2.53 19.03 -0.93
C ALA A 81 -1.74 20.25 -0.45
N LEU A 82 -0.64 20.59 -1.12
CA LEU A 82 0.17 21.77 -0.79
C LEU A 82 -0.62 23.06 -0.87
N ALA A 83 -1.41 23.27 -1.93
CA ALA A 83 -2.26 24.46 -2.08
C ALA A 83 -3.25 24.58 -0.92
N THR A 84 -3.81 23.45 -0.47
CA THR A 84 -4.72 23.42 0.68
C THR A 84 -3.98 23.70 1.99
N MET A 85 -2.81 23.09 2.20
CA MET A 85 -1.98 23.33 3.38
C MET A 85 -1.57 24.80 3.51
N GLN A 86 -1.28 25.48 2.39
CA GLN A 86 -1.01 26.92 2.36
C GLN A 86 -2.23 27.76 2.78
N LEU A 87 -3.44 27.38 2.35
CA LEU A 87 -4.68 28.05 2.78
C LEU A 87 -4.91 27.94 4.30
N PHE A 88 -4.50 26.81 4.88
CA PHE A 88 -4.67 26.52 6.31
C PHE A 88 -3.38 26.73 7.13
N GLU A 89 -2.39 27.48 6.62
CA GLU A 89 -1.06 27.62 7.21
C GLU A 89 -1.08 27.93 8.72
N ARG A 90 -2.00 28.79 9.18
CA ARG A 90 -2.16 29.15 10.60
C ARG A 90 -2.39 27.97 11.56
N PHE A 91 -2.82 26.82 11.03
CA PHE A 91 -3.11 25.61 11.80
C PHE A 91 -1.97 24.60 11.77
N ASN A 92 -0.85 24.90 11.09
CA ASN A 92 0.27 23.98 10.89
C ASN A 92 -0.18 22.60 10.35
N PRO A 93 -0.81 22.57 9.15
CA PRO A 93 -1.35 21.34 8.60
C PRO A 93 -0.23 20.37 8.21
N HIS A 94 -0.48 19.07 8.39
CA HIS A 94 0.43 17.99 8.03
C HIS A 94 -0.27 17.03 7.06
N LEU A 95 0.43 16.64 5.99
CA LEU A 95 -0.05 15.63 5.05
C LEU A 95 0.14 14.23 5.64
N THR A 96 -0.85 13.35 5.49
CA THR A 96 -0.79 11.95 5.95
C THR A 96 -1.43 11.01 4.93
N GLY A 97 -1.22 9.70 5.11
CA GLY A 97 -1.82 8.65 4.29
C GLY A 97 -1.21 8.50 2.89
N CYS A 98 -1.98 7.92 1.97
CA CYS A 98 -1.49 7.39 0.70
C CYS A 98 -0.79 8.42 -0.21
N VAL A 99 -1.19 9.70 -0.17
CA VAL A 99 -0.56 10.79 -0.93
C VAL A 99 0.83 11.13 -0.37
N LEU A 100 1.01 11.06 0.94
CA LEU A 100 2.32 11.19 1.57
C LEU A 100 3.19 9.98 1.23
N GLU A 101 2.67 8.79 1.49
CA GLU A 101 3.38 7.50 1.41
C GLU A 101 3.76 7.11 -0.02
N GLY A 102 3.06 7.67 -1.03
CA GLY A 102 3.29 7.42 -2.44
C GLY A 102 2.53 6.21 -2.98
N THR A 103 1.49 5.79 -2.27
CA THR A 103 0.62 4.65 -2.60
C THR A 103 -0.77 5.10 -3.09
N ALA A 104 -0.97 6.41 -3.29
CA ALA A 104 -2.23 6.94 -3.82
C ALA A 104 -2.47 6.39 -5.24
N GLY A 105 -3.52 5.56 -5.35
CA GLY A 105 -4.03 5.03 -6.62
C GLY A 105 -4.98 6.00 -7.32
N ARG A 106 -5.48 5.58 -8.48
CA ARG A 106 -6.38 6.40 -9.32
C ARG A 106 -7.82 6.48 -8.77
N PHE A 107 -8.19 5.68 -7.75
CA PHE A 107 -9.53 5.63 -7.15
C PHE A 107 -9.45 5.32 -5.66
#